data_AF-A0A2D8XJF7-F1
#
_entry.id   AF-A0A2D8XJF7-F1
#
_cell.length_a   1.000
_cell.length_b   1.000
_cell.length_c   1.000
_cell.angle_alpha   90.00
_cell.angle_beta   90.00
_cell.angle_gamma   90.00
#
_symmetry.space_group_name_H-M   'P 1'
#
loop_
_entity.id
_entity.type
_entity.pdbx_description
1 polymer ?
#
loop_
_entity_poly.entity_id
_entity_poly.type
_entity_poly.pdbx_seq_one_letter_code
_entity_poly.pdbx_strand_id
1 'polypeptide(L)' 'MFDIKLIRDDPAAFDAALARRFMEPQSSRILELDAKRREVVAAMQDAQSRRNAASKQIGAAKGKGDDETANA' A
#
# COMPACT_ATOMS: atom_id res chain seq x y z
N MET A 1 6.63 4.80 19.68
CA MET A 1 5.84 4.48 18.48
C MET A 1 5.18 3.12 18.72
N PHE A 2 3.87 3.01 18.59
CA PHE A 2 3.18 1.71 18.76
C PHE A 2 3.39 0.83 17.52
N ASP A 3 3.47 -0.48 17.71
CA ASP A 3 3.46 -1.42 16.59
C ASP A 3 2.01 -1.55 16.06
N ILE A 4 1.81 -1.21 14.79
CA ILE A 4 0.52 -1.31 14.11
C ILE A 4 0.01 -2.75 13.99
N LYS A 5 0.87 -3.77 14.14
CA LYS A 5 0.42 -5.16 14.25
C LYS A 5 -0.35 -5.39 15.54
N LEU A 6 0.16 -4.92 16.67
CA LEU A 6 -0.51 -5.07 17.97
C LEU A 6 -1.91 -4.45 17.97
N ILE A 7 -2.07 -3.28 17.33
CA ILE A 7 -3.37 -2.60 17.21
C ILE A 7 -4.32 -3.36 16.27
N ARG A 8 -3.80 -4.06 15.24
CA ARG A 8 -4.60 -4.90 14.33
C ARG A 8 -5.03 -6.21 14.98
N ASP A 9 -4.14 -6.81 15.75
CA ASP A 9 -4.35 -8.12 16.35
C ASP A 9 -5.30 -8.02 17.56
N ASP A 10 -5.19 -6.96 18.36
CA ASP A 10 -6.12 -6.69 19.48
C ASP A 10 -6.41 -5.18 19.65
N PRO A 11 -7.34 -4.63 18.84
CA PRO A 11 -7.75 -3.23 18.92
C PRO A 11 -8.37 -2.87 20.29
N ALA A 12 -9.09 -3.81 20.89
CA ALA A 12 -9.80 -3.60 22.14
C ALA A 12 -8.83 -3.48 23.34
N ALA A 13 -7.80 -4.32 23.39
CA ALA A 13 -6.76 -4.21 24.40
C ALA A 13 -5.99 -2.89 24.29
N PHE A 14 -5.76 -2.40 23.07
CA PHE A 14 -5.15 -1.09 22.85
C PHE A 14 -6.01 0.05 23.41
N ASP A 15 -7.31 0.09 23.07
CA ASP A 15 -8.22 1.12 23.58
C ASP A 15 -8.41 1.03 25.10
N ALA A 16 -8.44 -0.18 25.67
CA ALA A 16 -8.48 -0.37 27.12
C ALA A 16 -7.21 0.18 27.81
N ALA A 17 -6.04 0.01 27.19
CA ALA A 17 -4.79 0.58 27.70
C ALA A 17 -4.75 2.12 27.59
N LEU A 18 -5.36 2.70 26.55
CA LEU A 18 -5.56 4.14 26.41
C LEU A 18 -6.52 4.69 27.47
N ALA A 19 -7.62 3.98 27.76
CA ALA A 19 -8.59 4.39 28.77
C ALA A 19 -7.96 4.48 30.17
N ARG A 20 -7.01 3.59 30.52
CA ARG A 20 -6.22 3.68 31.76
C ARG A 20 -5.39 4.96 31.88
N ARG A 21 -5.16 5.64 30.76
CA ARG A 21 -4.46 6.93 30.65
C ARG A 21 -5.43 8.09 30.40
N PHE A 22 -6.73 7.88 30.59
CA PHE A 22 -7.78 8.87 30.38
C PHE A 22 -7.86 9.39 28.93
N MET A 23 -7.51 8.53 27.96
CA MET A 23 -7.62 8.83 26.55
C MET A 23 -8.82 8.12 25.93
N GLU A 24 -9.44 8.76 24.94
CA GLU A 24 -10.51 8.15 24.14
C GLU A 24 -9.98 7.01 23.26
N PRO A 25 -10.82 6.02 22.91
CA PRO A 25 -10.50 4.97 21.95
C PRO A 25 -9.99 5.55 20.62
N GLN A 26 -8.89 5.01 20.10
CA GLN A 26 -8.28 5.47 18.84
C GLN A 26 -8.11 4.35 17.81
N SER A 27 -8.24 3.08 18.23
CA SER A 27 -7.94 1.93 17.38
C SER A 27 -8.69 1.95 16.05
N SER A 28 -10.01 2.23 16.07
CA SER A 28 -10.85 2.26 14.87
C SER A 28 -10.30 3.22 13.81
N ARG A 29 -10.02 4.47 14.19
CA ARG A 29 -9.50 5.47 13.27
C ARG A 29 -8.13 5.10 12.72
N ILE A 30 -7.27 4.53 13.56
CA ILE A 30 -5.94 4.05 13.16
C ILE A 30 -6.07 2.92 12.13
N LEU A 31 -6.99 1.98 12.34
CA LEU A 31 -7.21 0.83 11.46
C LEU A 31 -7.80 1.23 10.12
N GLU A 32 -8.69 2.22 10.07
CA GLU A 32 -9.18 2.81 8.81
C GLU A 32 -8.03 3.39 7.98
N LEU A 33 -7.14 4.16 8.62
CA LEU A 33 -5.99 4.77 7.96
C LEU A 33 -4.98 3.72 7.51
N ASP A 34 -4.73 2.68 8.31
CA ASP A 34 -3.89 1.54 7.93
C ASP A 34 -4.46 0.81 6.71
N ALA A 35 -5.76 0.53 6.70
CA ALA A 35 -6.44 -0.13 5.58
C ALA A 35 -6.30 0.68 4.29
N LYS A 36 -6.61 1.98 4.34
CA LYS A 36 -6.45 2.89 3.20
C LYS A 36 -5.01 2.95 2.72
N ARG A 37 -4.05 3.01 3.65
CA ARG A 37 -2.62 3.00 3.30
C ARG A 37 -2.24 1.72 2.57
N ARG A 38 -2.67 0.55 3.05
CA ARG A 38 -2.37 -0.74 2.41
C ARG A 38 -2.95 -0.84 1.01
N GLU A 39 -4.18 -0.36 0.82
CA GLU A 39 -4.83 -0.30 -0.48
C GLU A 39 -4.03 0.56 -1.47
N VAL A 40 -3.67 1.80 -1.07
CA VAL A 40 -2.90 2.71 -1.92
C VAL A 40 -1.52 2.14 -2.25
N VAL A 41 -0.84 1.52 -1.29
CA VAL A 41 0.46 0.88 -1.52
C VAL A 41 0.35 -0.27 -2.52
N ALA A 42 -0.68 -1.11 -2.41
CA ALA A 42 -0.92 -2.19 -3.34
C ALA A 42 -1.20 -1.67 -4.76
N ALA A 43 -2.07 -0.66 -4.90
CA ALA A 43 -2.36 -0.04 -6.19
C ALA A 43 -1.12 0.61 -6.82
N MET A 44 -0.28 1.28 -6.01
CA MET A 44 0.98 1.84 -6.47
C MET A 44 1.94 0.76 -6.96
N GLN A 45 2.08 -0.36 -6.24
CA GLN A 45 2.95 -1.48 -6.64
C GLN A 45 2.48 -2.14 -7.94
N ASP A 46 1.17 -2.31 -8.13
CA ASP A 46 0.60 -2.81 -9.37
C ASP A 46 0.86 -1.85 -10.55
N ALA A 47 0.58 -0.56 -10.38
CA ALA A 47 0.85 0.46 -11.40
C ALA A 47 2.35 0.50 -11.78
N GLN A 48 3.23 0.41 -10.79
CA GLN A 48 4.68 0.37 -11.00
C GLN A 48 5.11 -0.89 -11.76
N SER A 49 4.50 -2.05 -11.47
CA SER A 49 4.76 -3.31 -12.15
C SER A 49 4.31 -3.29 -13.60
N ARG A 50 3.11 -2.76 -13.86
CA ARG A 50 2.58 -2.55 -15.22
C ARG A 50 3.47 -1.63 -16.04
N ARG A 51 3.92 -0.51 -15.45
CA ARG A 51 4.85 0.44 -16.10
C ARG A 51 6.15 -0.25 -16.50
N ASN A 52 6.75 -1.02 -15.59
CA ASN A 52 8.01 -1.71 -15.85
C ASN A 52 7.86 -2.77 -16.94
N ALA A 53 6.75 -3.51 -16.96
CA ALA A 53 6.45 -4.47 -18.00
C ALA A 53 6.31 -3.80 -19.37
N ALA A 54 5.57 -2.69 -19.45
CA ALA A 54 5.43 -1.90 -20.68
C ALA A 54 6.79 -1.36 -21.16
N SER A 55 7.61 -0.78 -20.27
CA SER A 55 8.96 -0.30 -20.64
C SER A 55 9.85 -1.42 -21.19
N LYS A 56 9.76 -2.63 -20.63
CA LYS A 56 10.52 -3.78 -21.13
C LYS A 56 10.05 -4.22 -22.52
N GLN A 57 8.74 -4.22 -22.76
CA GLN A 57 8.16 -4.54 -24.08
C GLN A 57 8.59 -3.52 -25.14
N ILE A 58 8.52 -2.23 -24.83
CA ILE A 58 8.97 -1.15 -25.72
C ILE A 58 10.47 -1.30 -26.03
N GLY A 59 11.31 -1.54 -25.01
CA GLY A 59 12.74 -1.77 -25.22
C GLY A 59 13.03 -2.97 -26.11
N ALA A 60 12.27 -4.06 -25.94
CA ALA A 60 12.38 -5.25 -26.76
C ALA A 60 11.93 -5.01 -28.22
N ALA A 61 10.87 -4.24 -28.45
CA ALA A 61 10.40 -3.85 -29.78
C ALA A 61 11.43 -2.98 -30.51
N LYS A 62 11.97 -1.96 -29.83
CA LYS A 62 13.06 -1.11 -30.37
C LYS A 62 14.28 -1.93 -30.76
N GLY A 63 14.69 -2.88 -29.92
CA GLY A 63 15.82 -3.78 -30.21
C GLY A 63 15.59 -4.70 -31.42
N LYS A 64 14.33 -4.96 -31.79
CA LYS A 64 13.94 -5.75 -32.97
C LYS A 64 13.70 -4.91 -34.23
N GLY A 65 13.79 -3.58 -34.14
CA GLY A 65 13.44 -2.68 -35.24
C GLY A 65 11.93 -2.60 -35.52
N ASP A 66 11.09 -2.99 -34.55
CA ASP A 66 9.64 -2.91 -34.64
C ASP A 66 9.16 -1.55 -34.12
N ASP A 67 9.19 -0.56 -35.02
CA ASP A 67 8.84 0.84 -34.73
C ASP A 67 7.34 1.06 -34.48
N GLU A 68 6.47 0.16 -34.97
CA GLU A 68 5.02 0.20 -34.67
C GLU A 68 4.77 -0.13 -33.19
N THR A 69 5.34 -1.23 -32.70
CA THR A 69 5.18 -1.65 -31.29
C THR A 69 5.97 -0.76 -30.32
N ALA A 70 7.00 -0.05 -30.79
CA ALA A 70 7.83 0.83 -29.97
C ALA A 70 7.22 2.21 -29.67
N ASN A 71 6.23 2.64 -30.46
CA ASN A 71 5.60 3.97 -30.37
C ASN A 71 4.14 3.93 -29.87
N ALA A 72 3.61 2.73 -29.55
CA ALA A 72 2.31 2.52 -28.90
C ALA A 72 2.42 2.62 -27.37
#